data_AF-A0A841FX10-F1
#
_entry.id   AF-A0A841FX10-F1
#
_cell.length_a   1.000
_cell.length_b   1.000
_cell.length_c   1.000
_cell.angle_alpha   90.00
_cell.angle_beta   90.00
_cell.angle_gamma   90.00
#
_symmetry.space_group_name_H-M   'P 1'
#
loop_
_entity.id
_entity.type
_entity.pdbx_description
1 polymer ?
#
loop_
_entity_poly.entity_id
_entity_poly.type
_entity_poly.pdbx_seq_one_letter_code
_entity_poly.pdbx_strand_id
1 'polypeptide(L)'
;MALGFEAEILRKITDNNNTVLTGDTKLVSHPWFRLVSDKVNAGNGQYSNMEYVVRHVDQLAGTDQNAADLVGERVAALMLMNDELYAAQNQLVNLLTDPQPGNQAIQFYIDPVYGNTGNLNVRNCPAAGVDQGLLHIHYTVGFAPAQWRAMLNGIAPATRPDSANVRSRTHLTNGIAVADTIVNNTLNVAIGATGAQAATVRTELRGHLALLYMHAMVWIDRMLANQRNDLQTAVPVNHAKLNQVLAQLPFGDGQVKNKIAALPRATLAQMWGVLSAGSRQVLSGNVDPVLNALAAKVENAHGIDFPDNYQLTSPTAGTTSLVTYITSGLNGQNGISQEVLFGGMNQTGVDNSIVGHPMVPFEFRALYNAHVTWGDLRADVIRIARWSRDLTRSLV
;
A
#
# COMPACT_ATOMS: atom_id res chain seq x y z
N MET A 1 -2.27 14.53 10.80
CA MET A 1 -1.35 13.62 10.10
C MET A 1 -1.80 12.19 10.26
N ALA A 2 -2.14 11.49 9.17
CA ALA A 2 -2.71 10.15 9.29
C ALA A 2 -1.68 9.03 9.46
N LEU A 3 -1.69 8.37 10.64
CA LEU A 3 -1.33 6.95 10.79
C LEU A 3 -2.62 6.13 10.73
N GLY A 4 -2.65 5.08 9.92
CA GLY A 4 -3.72 4.09 9.89
C GLY A 4 -3.15 2.71 9.62
N PHE A 5 -3.97 1.69 9.80
CA PHE A 5 -3.63 0.34 9.38
C PHE A 5 -4.90 -0.47 9.11
N GLU A 6 -4.73 -1.49 8.30
CA GLU A 6 -5.73 -2.51 8.02
C GLU A 6 -5.24 -3.82 8.64
N ALA A 7 -6.11 -4.49 9.38
CA ALA A 7 -5.83 -5.80 9.96
C ALA A 7 -6.84 -6.82 9.45
N GLU A 8 -6.41 -7.66 8.52
CA GLU A 8 -7.17 -8.76 7.95
C GLU A 8 -7.07 -10.00 8.85
N ILE A 9 -8.21 -10.64 9.06
CA ILE A 9 -8.31 -11.95 9.72
C ILE A 9 -8.82 -12.97 8.71
N LEU A 10 -8.24 -14.17 8.67
CA LEU A 10 -8.62 -15.21 7.71
C LEU A 10 -10.00 -15.85 7.97
N ARG A 11 -10.76 -15.32 8.95
CA ARG A 11 -12.13 -15.77 9.19
C ARG A 11 -12.99 -15.44 7.97
N LYS A 12 -13.65 -16.47 7.45
CA LYS A 12 -14.55 -16.33 6.31
C LYS A 12 -15.92 -15.87 6.77
N ILE A 13 -16.56 -15.01 5.98
CA ILE A 13 -17.92 -14.55 6.19
C ILE A 13 -18.74 -14.75 4.92
N THR A 14 -20.01 -15.09 5.07
CA THR A 14 -20.99 -15.24 3.99
C THR A 14 -22.33 -14.68 4.41
N ASP A 15 -23.25 -14.50 3.45
CA ASP A 15 -24.65 -14.27 3.76
C ASP A 15 -25.32 -15.56 4.33
N ASN A 16 -26.62 -15.45 4.65
CA ASN A 16 -27.44 -16.57 5.12
C ASN A 16 -27.57 -17.73 4.15
N ASN A 17 -27.40 -17.47 2.85
CA ASN A 17 -27.43 -18.48 1.80
C ASN A 17 -26.05 -19.09 1.54
N ASN A 18 -25.05 -18.79 2.38
CA ASN A 18 -23.65 -19.16 2.22
C ASN A 18 -22.98 -18.56 0.97
N THR A 19 -23.52 -17.45 0.46
CA THR A 19 -22.98 -16.70 -0.67
C THR A 19 -21.85 -15.78 -0.21
N VAL A 20 -20.84 -15.65 -1.07
CA VAL A 20 -19.75 -14.68 -0.92
C VAL A 20 -20.33 -13.26 -0.93
N LEU A 21 -19.94 -12.44 0.04
CA LEU A 21 -20.34 -11.04 0.10
C LEU A 21 -19.63 -10.22 -0.99
N THR A 22 -20.26 -9.12 -1.40
CA THR A 22 -19.58 -8.10 -2.21
C THR A 22 -18.38 -7.57 -1.43
N GLY A 23 -17.23 -7.36 -2.11
CA GLY A 23 -16.05 -6.74 -1.48
C GLY A 23 -16.35 -5.34 -0.92
N ASP A 24 -15.53 -4.89 0.02
CA ASP A 24 -15.70 -3.62 0.76
C ASP A 24 -17.04 -3.45 1.49
N THR A 25 -17.72 -4.56 1.80
CA THR A 25 -18.99 -4.52 2.53
C THR A 25 -18.75 -4.14 3.98
N LYS A 26 -19.33 -3.02 4.42
CA LYS A 26 -19.22 -2.53 5.80
C LYS A 26 -20.12 -3.36 6.71
N LEU A 27 -19.51 -4.01 7.70
CA LEU A 27 -20.19 -4.87 8.65
C LEU A 27 -20.48 -4.14 9.96
N VAL A 28 -19.47 -3.44 10.48
CA VAL A 28 -19.52 -2.75 11.76
C VAL A 28 -18.79 -1.41 11.66
N SER A 29 -19.37 -0.37 12.27
CA SER A 29 -18.68 0.91 12.49
C SER A 29 -18.45 1.15 13.97
N HIS A 30 -17.21 1.51 14.30
CA HIS A 30 -16.72 1.93 15.62
C HIS A 30 -16.15 3.36 15.52
N PRO A 31 -16.09 4.15 16.62
CA PRO A 31 -15.37 5.43 16.63
C PRO A 31 -13.90 5.35 16.20
N TRP A 32 -13.29 4.16 16.32
CA TRP A 32 -11.87 3.94 16.01
C TRP A 32 -11.59 3.08 14.78
N PHE A 33 -12.55 2.29 14.31
CA PHE A 33 -12.34 1.38 13.18
C PHE A 33 -13.65 1.09 12.45
N ARG A 34 -13.54 0.41 11.32
CA ARG A 34 -14.65 -0.29 10.67
C ARG A 34 -14.28 -1.76 10.51
N LEU A 35 -15.23 -2.66 10.72
CA LEU A 35 -15.08 -4.04 10.27
C LEU A 35 -15.75 -4.11 8.90
N VAL A 36 -15.02 -4.57 7.90
CA VAL A 36 -15.50 -4.78 6.55
C VAL A 36 -15.26 -6.22 6.13
N SER A 37 -15.98 -6.70 5.12
CA SER A 37 -15.60 -7.92 4.40
C SER A 37 -14.98 -7.56 3.07
N ASP A 38 -13.86 -8.17 2.72
CA ASP A 38 -13.29 -8.10 1.38
C ASP A 38 -13.48 -9.45 0.67
N LYS A 39 -13.52 -9.41 -0.67
CA LYS A 39 -13.70 -10.59 -1.52
C LYS A 39 -12.34 -11.08 -2.01
N VAL A 40 -11.98 -12.28 -1.59
CA VAL A 40 -10.74 -12.95 -1.99
C VAL A 40 -11.02 -13.99 -3.06
N ASN A 41 -10.24 -13.94 -4.14
CA ASN A 41 -10.17 -14.99 -5.16
C ASN A 41 -9.01 -15.93 -4.81
N ALA A 42 -9.30 -17.17 -4.44
CA ALA A 42 -8.29 -18.20 -4.21
C ALA A 42 -8.43 -19.34 -5.23
N GLY A 43 -7.37 -20.15 -5.39
CA GLY A 43 -7.34 -21.25 -6.37
C GLY A 43 -8.44 -22.30 -6.19
N ASN A 44 -9.09 -22.35 -5.02
CA ASN A 44 -10.21 -23.25 -4.71
C ASN A 44 -11.59 -22.55 -4.71
N GLY A 45 -11.68 -21.30 -5.18
CA GLY A 45 -12.92 -20.54 -5.27
C GLY A 45 -12.85 -19.15 -4.63
N GLN A 46 -14.00 -18.49 -4.57
CA GLN A 46 -14.14 -17.17 -3.96
C GLN A 46 -14.58 -17.31 -2.50
N TYR A 47 -14.09 -16.44 -1.64
CA TYR A 47 -14.58 -16.29 -0.27
C TYR A 47 -14.53 -14.82 0.15
N SER A 48 -15.26 -14.46 1.20
CA SER A 48 -15.09 -13.16 1.85
C SER A 48 -14.35 -13.34 3.16
N ASN A 49 -13.29 -12.57 3.39
CA ASN A 49 -12.59 -12.48 4.68
C ASN A 49 -13.22 -11.35 5.52
N MET A 50 -12.64 -11.08 6.69
CA MET A 50 -12.96 -9.87 7.45
C MET A 50 -11.71 -9.03 7.65
N GLU A 51 -11.88 -7.71 7.59
CA GLU A 51 -10.79 -6.75 7.71
C GLU A 51 -11.19 -5.60 8.64
N TYR A 52 -10.33 -5.29 9.60
CA TYR A 52 -10.44 -4.11 10.42
C TYR A 52 -9.74 -2.95 9.73
N VAL A 53 -10.50 -1.92 9.34
CA VAL A 53 -9.96 -0.68 8.79
C VAL A 53 -9.90 0.37 9.89
N VAL A 54 -8.70 0.65 10.40
CA VAL A 54 -8.50 1.60 11.51
C VAL A 54 -8.60 3.03 11.01
N ARG A 55 -9.41 3.83 11.69
CA ARG A 55 -9.55 5.26 11.43
C ARG A 55 -8.25 5.97 11.81
N HIS A 56 -7.93 7.02 11.06
CA HIS A 56 -6.66 7.72 11.18
C HIS A 56 -6.40 8.22 12.60
N VAL A 57 -5.14 8.08 13.03
CA VAL A 57 -4.59 8.63 14.26
C VAL A 57 -3.70 9.79 13.89
N ASP A 58 -3.85 10.91 14.59
CA ASP A 58 -2.91 12.00 14.45
C ASP A 58 -1.60 11.69 15.18
N GLN A 59 -0.63 11.12 14.46
CA GLN A 59 0.64 10.68 15.05
C GLN A 59 1.51 11.86 15.56
N LEU A 60 1.16 13.11 15.21
CA LEU A 60 1.86 14.29 15.71
C LEU A 60 1.23 14.90 16.96
N ALA A 61 0.02 14.50 17.33
CA ALA A 61 -0.66 15.07 18.48
C ALA A 61 0.03 14.68 19.80
N GLY A 62 0.29 15.67 20.65
CA GLY A 62 0.85 15.46 21.99
C GLY A 62 2.29 14.93 21.98
N THR A 63 2.60 14.09 22.97
CA THR A 63 3.89 13.43 23.16
C THR A 63 3.94 12.06 22.48
N ASP A 64 5.13 11.44 22.41
CA ASP A 64 5.32 10.09 21.88
C ASP A 64 4.52 9.06 22.67
N GLN A 65 4.37 9.28 23.98
CA GLN A 65 3.54 8.45 24.83
C GLN A 65 2.06 8.63 24.48
N ASN A 66 1.59 9.87 24.26
CA ASN A 66 0.20 10.11 23.84
C ASN A 66 -0.12 9.42 22.50
N ALA A 67 0.79 9.48 21.52
CA ALA A 67 0.62 8.78 20.25
C ALA A 67 0.58 7.25 20.44
N ALA A 68 1.48 6.70 21.28
CA ALA A 68 1.51 5.27 21.59
C ALA A 68 0.23 4.81 22.32
N ASP A 69 -0.27 5.59 23.27
CA ASP A 69 -1.49 5.30 24.02
C ASP A 69 -2.71 5.31 23.09
N LEU A 70 -2.85 6.35 22.26
CA LEU A 70 -3.93 6.47 21.28
C LEU A 70 -3.98 5.29 20.31
N VAL A 71 -2.83 4.82 19.84
CA VAL A 71 -2.78 3.65 18.95
C VAL A 71 -3.06 2.37 19.74
N GLY A 72 -2.53 2.25 20.96
CA GLY A 72 -2.77 1.12 21.85
C GLY A 72 -4.25 0.91 22.19
N GLU A 73 -4.98 1.99 22.48
CA GLU A 73 -6.44 1.96 22.71
C GLU A 73 -7.20 1.38 21.52
N ARG A 74 -6.80 1.76 20.30
CA ARG A 74 -7.43 1.27 19.06
C ARG A 74 -7.19 -0.22 18.88
N VAL A 75 -5.95 -0.68 19.06
CA VAL A 75 -5.62 -2.11 19.00
C VAL A 75 -6.40 -2.89 20.06
N ALA A 76 -6.53 -2.36 21.29
CA ALA A 76 -7.30 -3.00 22.34
C ALA A 76 -8.79 -3.16 21.97
N ALA A 77 -9.40 -2.17 21.31
CA ALA A 77 -10.77 -2.31 20.82
C ALA A 77 -10.92 -3.31 19.68
N LEU A 78 -9.92 -3.41 18.79
CA LEU A 78 -9.90 -4.46 17.76
C LEU A 78 -9.84 -5.85 18.39
N MET A 79 -8.96 -6.03 19.39
CA MET A 79 -8.83 -7.28 20.14
C MET A 79 -10.14 -7.65 20.82
N LEU A 80 -10.78 -6.71 21.51
CA LEU A 80 -12.06 -6.95 22.17
C LEU A 80 -13.14 -7.37 21.16
N MET A 81 -13.26 -6.66 20.03
CA MET A 81 -14.20 -7.04 18.98
C MET A 81 -13.89 -8.42 18.39
N ASN A 82 -12.61 -8.75 18.22
CA ASN A 82 -12.19 -10.06 17.76
C ASN A 82 -12.58 -11.15 18.77
N ASP A 83 -12.30 -10.97 20.05
CA ASP A 83 -12.63 -11.93 21.10
C ASP A 83 -14.14 -12.18 21.18
N GLU A 84 -14.93 -11.11 21.09
CA GLU A 84 -16.39 -11.19 21.02
C GLU A 84 -16.83 -12.00 19.78
N LEU A 85 -16.28 -11.73 18.58
CA LEU A 85 -16.55 -12.54 17.36
C LEU A 85 -16.26 -14.04 17.54
N TYR A 86 -15.27 -14.41 18.34
CA TYR A 86 -14.98 -15.80 18.67
C TYR A 86 -15.95 -16.37 19.71
N ALA A 87 -16.35 -15.58 20.71
CA ALA A 87 -17.30 -15.97 21.76
C ALA A 87 -18.73 -16.21 21.22
N ALA A 88 -19.16 -15.42 20.22
CA ALA A 88 -20.50 -15.47 19.65
C ALA A 88 -20.81 -16.70 18.76
N GLN A 89 -20.01 -17.78 18.85
CA GLN A 89 -20.19 -19.04 18.10
C GLN A 89 -20.43 -18.84 16.60
N ASN A 90 -19.80 -17.80 16.03
CA ASN A 90 -19.85 -17.43 14.62
C ASN A 90 -21.15 -16.78 14.10
N GLN A 91 -21.96 -16.19 14.99
CA GLN A 91 -23.07 -15.32 14.60
C GLN A 91 -22.75 -13.86 14.91
N LEU A 92 -22.65 -13.01 13.88
CA LEU A 92 -22.34 -11.58 14.05
C LEU A 92 -23.45 -10.82 14.82
N VAL A 93 -24.68 -11.33 14.77
CA VAL A 93 -25.90 -10.77 15.38
C VAL A 93 -25.77 -10.61 16.90
N ASN A 94 -25.20 -11.62 17.56
CA ASN A 94 -25.16 -11.68 19.03
C ASN A 94 -24.21 -10.64 19.64
N LEU A 95 -23.33 -10.05 18.82
CA LEU A 95 -22.35 -9.03 19.21
C LEU A 95 -22.94 -7.62 19.29
N LEU A 96 -24.13 -7.43 18.70
CA LEU A 96 -24.68 -6.12 18.40
C LEU A 96 -25.96 -5.82 19.19
N THR A 97 -26.50 -6.82 19.89
CA THR A 97 -27.79 -6.72 20.59
C THR A 97 -27.70 -6.75 22.12
N ASP A 98 -26.52 -6.99 22.71
CA ASP A 98 -26.37 -7.04 24.16
C ASP A 98 -25.11 -6.30 24.64
N PRO A 99 -25.20 -5.00 25.03
CA PRO A 99 -24.10 -4.32 25.67
C PRO A 99 -23.82 -4.97 27.03
N GLN A 100 -22.79 -5.83 27.09
CA GLN A 100 -22.38 -6.49 28.32
C GLN A 100 -22.21 -5.45 29.46
N PRO A 101 -22.79 -5.66 30.65
CA PRO A 101 -22.68 -4.75 31.78
C PRO A 101 -21.20 -4.62 32.20
N GLY A 102 -20.58 -3.49 31.87
CA GLY A 102 -19.14 -3.21 32.08
C GLY A 102 -18.41 -2.74 30.82
N ASN A 103 -18.99 -2.97 29.62
CA ASN A 103 -18.45 -2.61 28.31
C ASN A 103 -19.22 -1.45 27.62
N GLN A 104 -19.86 -0.58 28.42
CA GLN A 104 -20.87 0.42 28.00
C GLN A 104 -20.43 1.50 26.99
N ALA A 105 -19.21 1.50 26.48
CA ALA A 105 -18.70 2.57 25.59
C ALA A 105 -18.68 2.21 24.10
N ILE A 106 -18.97 0.96 23.73
CA ILE A 106 -18.77 0.50 22.35
C ILE A 106 -20.10 0.31 21.64
N GLN A 107 -20.60 1.38 21.03
CA GLN A 107 -21.74 1.29 20.11
C GLN A 107 -21.24 0.86 18.73
N PHE A 108 -21.63 -0.35 18.34
CA PHE A 108 -21.40 -0.87 17.01
C PHE A 108 -22.61 -0.56 16.12
N TYR A 109 -22.37 0.09 14.99
CA TYR A 109 -23.42 0.41 14.03
C TYR A 109 -23.34 -0.52 12.81
N ILE A 110 -24.46 -1.17 12.49
CA ILE A 110 -24.64 -1.97 11.28
C ILE A 110 -24.82 -1.03 10.08
N ASP A 111 -24.19 -1.34 8.95
CA ASP A 111 -24.46 -0.60 7.72
C ASP A 111 -25.92 -0.86 7.26
N PRO A 112 -26.74 0.20 7.09
CA PRO A 112 -28.16 0.06 6.77
C PRO A 112 -28.43 -0.63 5.42
N VAL A 113 -27.45 -0.73 4.52
CA VAL A 113 -27.59 -1.41 3.22
C VAL A 113 -27.93 -2.91 3.39
N TYR A 114 -27.51 -3.54 4.48
CA TYR A 114 -27.78 -4.96 4.74
C TYR A 114 -28.93 -5.22 5.71
N GLY A 115 -29.56 -4.17 6.25
CA GLY A 115 -30.85 -4.20 6.95
C GLY A 115 -30.91 -5.00 8.26
N ASN A 116 -30.04 -5.98 8.48
CA ASN A 116 -29.91 -6.81 9.67
C ASN A 116 -28.65 -7.71 9.56
N THR A 117 -27.64 -7.53 10.41
CA THR A 117 -26.50 -8.48 10.52
C THR A 117 -26.91 -9.85 11.03
N GLY A 118 -28.17 -9.98 11.46
CA GLY A 118 -28.99 -11.20 11.59
C GLY A 118 -28.70 -12.28 10.54
N ASN A 119 -28.27 -11.85 9.37
CA ASN A 119 -28.19 -12.65 8.17
C ASN A 119 -26.78 -13.00 7.68
N LEU A 120 -25.77 -12.91 8.56
CA LEU A 120 -24.38 -13.20 8.21
C LEU A 120 -23.85 -14.40 8.97
N ASN A 121 -23.27 -15.35 8.23
CA ASN A 121 -22.62 -16.53 8.75
C ASN A 121 -21.11 -16.30 8.78
N VAL A 122 -20.52 -16.24 9.97
CA VAL A 122 -19.07 -16.34 10.10
C VAL A 122 -18.74 -17.84 10.12
N ARG A 123 -17.73 -18.29 9.38
CA ARG A 123 -17.32 -19.70 9.41
C ARG A 123 -16.33 -19.92 10.55
N ASN A 124 -16.37 -21.13 11.12
CA ASN A 124 -15.31 -21.58 12.02
C ASN A 124 -13.94 -21.34 11.37
N CYS A 125 -13.00 -20.84 12.17
CA CYS A 125 -11.59 -20.77 11.77
C CYS A 125 -11.15 -22.19 11.37
N PRO A 126 -10.33 -22.37 10.31
CA PRO A 126 -9.73 -23.68 10.03
C PRO A 126 -9.06 -24.28 11.28
N ALA A 127 -8.93 -25.60 11.28
CA ALA A 127 -8.41 -26.36 12.42
C ALA A 127 -7.10 -25.78 12.97
N ALA A 128 -6.88 -25.95 14.27
CA ALA A 128 -5.68 -25.49 14.96
C ALA A 128 -4.40 -25.81 14.17
N GLY A 129 -3.60 -24.79 13.89
CA GLY A 129 -2.34 -24.90 13.13
C GLY A 129 -2.36 -24.25 11.74
N VAL A 130 -3.53 -23.90 11.21
CA VAL A 130 -3.66 -23.06 10.01
C VAL A 130 -4.22 -21.71 10.46
N ASP A 131 -3.32 -20.80 10.84
CA ASP A 131 -3.61 -19.39 11.17
C ASP A 131 -4.28 -19.10 12.53
N GLN A 132 -3.56 -19.45 13.61
CA GLN A 132 -3.94 -19.28 15.03
C GLN A 132 -3.98 -17.80 15.49
N GLY A 133 -4.94 -17.01 15.00
CA GLY A 133 -5.10 -15.62 15.46
C GLY A 133 -3.97 -14.67 15.03
N LEU A 134 -3.30 -15.02 13.92
CA LEU A 134 -2.41 -14.12 13.23
C LEU A 134 -3.23 -13.15 12.37
N LEU A 135 -2.68 -11.96 12.20
CA LEU A 135 -3.28 -10.87 11.46
C LEU A 135 -2.44 -10.58 10.24
N HIS A 136 -3.11 -10.35 9.11
CA HIS A 136 -2.47 -9.82 7.91
C HIS A 136 -2.59 -8.29 7.91
N ILE A 137 -1.45 -7.59 7.95
CA ILE A 137 -1.42 -6.16 8.25
C ILE A 137 -0.90 -5.34 7.07
N HIS A 138 -1.59 -4.23 6.82
CA HIS A 138 -1.10 -3.14 5.96
C HIS A 138 -1.08 -1.84 6.75
N TYR A 139 0.05 -1.12 6.72
CA TYR A 139 0.17 0.17 7.40
C TYR A 139 -0.02 1.32 6.41
N THR A 140 -0.68 2.40 6.80
CA THR A 140 -0.75 3.65 6.02
C THR A 140 -0.19 4.80 6.85
N VAL A 141 0.79 5.54 6.32
CA VAL A 141 1.45 6.64 7.04
C VAL A 141 1.69 7.83 6.11
N GLY A 142 1.36 9.04 6.57
CA GLY A 142 1.63 10.29 5.85
C GLY A 142 3.07 10.78 5.95
N PHE A 143 3.67 11.14 4.81
CA PHE A 143 5.01 11.76 4.73
C PHE A 143 5.05 12.92 3.73
N ALA A 144 5.79 13.98 4.09
CA ALA A 144 6.09 15.11 3.24
C ALA A 144 7.24 14.77 2.27
N PRO A 145 7.33 15.45 1.11
CA PRO A 145 8.36 15.23 0.11
C PRO A 145 9.79 15.12 0.65
N ALA A 146 10.16 16.04 1.56
CA ALA A 146 11.49 16.07 2.15
C ALA A 146 11.84 14.80 2.96
N GLN A 147 10.85 14.00 3.34
CA GLN A 147 11.02 12.81 4.16
C GLN A 147 11.01 11.53 3.34
N TRP A 148 10.52 11.56 2.09
CA TRP A 148 10.31 10.33 1.32
C TRP A 148 11.59 9.50 1.19
N ARG A 149 12.77 10.13 1.03
CA ARG A 149 14.02 9.37 0.99
C ARG A 149 14.33 8.68 2.33
N ALA A 150 14.17 9.38 3.45
CA ALA A 150 14.41 8.80 4.77
C ALA A 150 13.39 7.71 5.11
N MET A 151 12.13 7.90 4.73
CA MET A 151 11.07 6.89 4.79
C MET A 151 11.48 5.63 4.02
N LEU A 152 11.87 5.75 2.75
CA LEU A 152 12.30 4.63 1.92
C LEU A 152 13.51 3.89 2.51
N ASN A 153 14.48 4.63 3.04
CA ASN A 153 15.64 4.05 3.74
C ASN A 153 15.22 3.28 5.00
N GLY A 154 14.17 3.70 5.72
CA GLY A 154 13.68 3.00 6.91
C GLY A 154 12.94 1.70 6.57
N ILE A 155 12.28 1.65 5.41
CA ILE A 155 11.57 0.45 4.93
C ILE A 155 12.55 -0.61 4.42
N ALA A 156 13.61 -0.20 3.70
CA ALA A 156 14.56 -1.12 3.08
C ALA A 156 15.16 -2.19 4.03
N PRO A 157 15.60 -1.87 5.27
CA PRO A 157 16.09 -2.87 6.22
C PRO A 157 14.98 -3.55 7.03
N ALA A 158 13.81 -2.93 7.17
CA ALA A 158 12.69 -3.44 7.98
C ALA A 158 11.80 -4.46 7.25
N THR A 159 12.16 -4.81 6.03
CA THR A 159 11.36 -5.66 5.14
C THR A 159 11.71 -7.15 5.33
N ARG A 160 10.65 -7.96 5.47
CA ARG A 160 10.57 -9.36 5.93
C ARG A 160 11.54 -10.38 5.31
N PRO A 161 11.96 -11.43 6.06
CA PRO A 161 12.47 -12.68 5.49
C PRO A 161 11.37 -13.56 4.86
N ASP A 162 10.14 -13.52 5.39
CA ASP A 162 9.02 -14.41 5.06
C ASP A 162 7.98 -13.78 4.11
N SER A 163 8.11 -12.49 3.74
CA SER A 163 7.42 -12.02 2.55
C SER A 163 7.97 -12.80 1.36
N ALA A 164 7.08 -13.31 0.52
CA ALA A 164 7.39 -13.72 -0.83
C ALA A 164 7.96 -12.58 -1.72
N ASN A 165 8.41 -11.45 -1.14
CA ASN A 165 8.75 -10.24 -1.86
C ASN A 165 10.14 -9.69 -1.55
N VAL A 166 11.15 -10.56 -1.60
CA VAL A 166 12.56 -10.14 -1.85
C VAL A 166 12.61 -9.08 -2.94
N ARG A 167 11.74 -9.20 -3.95
CA ARG A 167 11.65 -8.32 -5.11
C ARG A 167 11.17 -6.90 -4.78
N SER A 168 10.18 -6.69 -3.91
CA SER A 168 9.77 -5.34 -3.52
C SER A 168 10.91 -4.60 -2.83
N ARG A 169 11.74 -5.32 -2.05
CA ARG A 169 12.99 -4.81 -1.47
C ARG A 169 14.02 -4.49 -2.53
N THR A 170 14.23 -5.42 -3.48
CA THR A 170 15.15 -5.20 -4.60
C THR A 170 14.76 -3.96 -5.40
N HIS A 171 13.47 -3.78 -5.72
CA HIS A 171 12.97 -2.60 -6.42
C HIS A 171 13.17 -1.33 -5.61
N LEU A 172 12.95 -1.38 -4.30
CA LEU A 172 13.22 -0.27 -3.39
C LEU A 172 14.70 0.10 -3.34
N THR A 173 15.59 -0.88 -3.10
CA THR A 173 17.05 -0.67 -3.06
C THR A 173 17.58 -0.17 -4.39
N ASN A 174 17.14 -0.75 -5.51
CA ASN A 174 17.52 -0.31 -6.85
C ASN A 174 16.98 1.09 -7.14
N GLY A 175 15.73 1.37 -6.78
CA GLY A 175 15.13 2.69 -6.95
C GLY A 175 15.89 3.78 -6.20
N ILE A 176 16.31 3.49 -4.97
CA ILE A 176 17.19 4.35 -4.18
C ILE A 176 18.50 4.66 -4.93
N ALA A 177 19.19 3.63 -5.44
CA ALA A 177 20.46 3.79 -6.15
C ALA A 177 20.31 4.49 -7.51
N VAL A 178 19.24 4.19 -8.24
CA VAL A 178 18.91 4.82 -9.53
C VAL A 178 18.58 6.30 -9.31
N ALA A 179 17.78 6.63 -8.30
CA ALA A 179 17.48 8.02 -7.97
C ALA A 179 18.73 8.81 -7.62
N ASP A 180 19.67 8.23 -6.86
CA ASP A 180 20.95 8.87 -6.56
C ASP A 180 21.77 9.12 -7.83
N THR A 181 21.80 8.15 -8.74
CA THR A 181 22.47 8.30 -10.04
C THR A 181 21.86 9.43 -10.86
N ILE A 182 20.53 9.47 -11.00
CA ILE A 182 19.83 10.49 -11.78
C ILE A 182 20.06 11.88 -11.17
N VAL A 183 19.92 12.02 -9.85
CA VAL A 183 20.12 13.31 -9.17
C VAL A 183 21.55 13.80 -9.29
N ASN A 184 22.55 12.91 -9.17
CA ASN A 184 23.96 13.31 -9.18
C ASN A 184 24.54 13.47 -10.60
N ASN A 185 24.03 12.75 -11.59
CA ASN A 185 24.63 12.73 -12.93
C ASN A 185 23.76 13.43 -13.98
N THR A 186 22.44 13.31 -13.89
CA THR A 186 21.50 13.89 -14.86
C THR A 186 21.03 15.28 -14.44
N LEU A 187 20.60 15.43 -13.19
CA LEU A 187 19.94 16.64 -12.71
C LEU A 187 20.87 17.62 -12.00
N ASN A 188 22.13 17.24 -11.76
CA ASN A 188 23.05 18.01 -10.92
C ASN A 188 23.25 19.46 -11.37
N VAL A 189 23.33 19.69 -12.68
CA VAL A 189 23.45 21.05 -13.26
C VAL A 189 22.16 21.84 -13.07
N ALA A 190 21.00 21.22 -13.36
CA ALA A 190 19.69 21.87 -13.24
C ALA A 190 19.34 22.24 -11.79
N ILE A 191 19.79 21.44 -10.82
CA ILE A 191 19.63 21.70 -9.39
C ILE A 191 20.48 22.90 -8.94
N GLY A 192 21.62 23.13 -9.61
CA GLY A 192 22.56 24.19 -9.27
C GLY A 192 23.50 23.86 -8.11
N ALA A 193 24.27 24.88 -7.71
CA ALA A 193 25.34 24.79 -6.72
C ALA A 193 24.83 24.66 -5.27
N THR A 194 25.76 24.44 -4.34
CA THR A 194 25.54 24.15 -2.93
C THR A 194 24.69 25.23 -2.21
N GLY A 195 23.93 24.81 -1.21
CA GLY A 195 23.07 25.68 -0.41
C GLY A 195 21.86 24.93 0.14
N ALA A 196 21.14 25.55 1.08
CA ALA A 196 19.99 24.91 1.75
C ALA A 196 18.88 24.53 0.75
N GLN A 197 18.54 25.43 -0.18
CA GLN A 197 17.53 25.17 -1.20
C GLN A 197 17.92 24.01 -2.13
N ALA A 198 19.17 23.98 -2.60
CA ALA A 198 19.67 22.89 -3.44
C ALA A 198 19.68 21.56 -2.67
N ALA A 199 19.97 21.57 -1.37
CA ALA A 199 19.90 20.40 -0.51
C ALA A 199 18.47 19.87 -0.36
N THR A 200 17.48 20.76 -0.16
CA THR A 200 16.06 20.40 -0.13
C THR A 200 15.62 19.76 -1.45
N VAL A 201 15.94 20.40 -2.58
CA VAL A 201 15.62 19.87 -3.91
C VAL A 201 16.23 18.48 -4.10
N ARG A 202 17.52 18.28 -3.79
CA ARG A 202 18.16 16.95 -3.90
C ARG A 202 17.44 15.89 -3.07
N THR A 203 17.06 16.22 -1.84
CA THR A 203 16.40 15.29 -0.93
C THR A 203 15.02 14.88 -1.46
N GLU A 204 14.20 15.85 -1.87
CA GLU A 204 12.87 15.59 -2.45
C GLU A 204 12.97 14.76 -3.73
N LEU A 205 13.87 15.16 -4.65
CA LEU A 205 14.04 14.46 -5.93
C LEU A 205 14.53 13.02 -5.74
N ARG A 206 15.44 12.76 -4.78
CA ARG A 206 15.88 11.38 -4.47
C ARG A 206 14.74 10.51 -3.96
N GLY A 207 13.87 11.03 -3.11
CA GLY A 207 12.70 10.30 -2.62
C GLY A 207 11.69 10.04 -3.74
N HIS A 208 11.35 11.08 -4.49
CA HIS A 208 10.36 11.03 -5.56
C HIS A 208 10.78 10.10 -6.72
N LEU A 209 12.02 10.22 -7.21
CA LEU A 209 12.52 9.39 -8.30
C LEU A 209 12.66 7.92 -7.90
N ALA A 210 12.98 7.63 -6.64
CA ALA A 210 13.03 6.25 -6.14
C ALA A 210 11.62 5.61 -6.16
N LEU A 211 10.59 6.36 -5.77
CA LEU A 211 9.19 5.93 -5.86
C LEU A 211 8.78 5.71 -7.33
N LEU A 212 9.10 6.65 -8.24
CA LEU A 212 8.79 6.48 -9.67
C LEU A 212 9.45 5.24 -10.27
N TYR A 213 10.72 4.98 -9.92
CA TYR A 213 11.40 3.76 -10.36
C TYR A 213 10.69 2.51 -9.84
N MET A 214 10.40 2.43 -8.53
CA MET A 214 9.69 1.28 -7.96
C MET A 214 8.35 1.01 -8.67
N HIS A 215 7.59 2.07 -8.95
CA HIS A 215 6.32 1.99 -9.66
C HIS A 215 6.50 1.48 -11.09
N ALA A 216 7.52 1.95 -11.81
CA ALA A 216 7.83 1.47 -13.15
C ALA A 216 8.15 -0.03 -13.15
N MET A 217 8.98 -0.48 -12.20
CA MET A 217 9.34 -1.90 -12.08
C MET A 217 8.12 -2.78 -11.79
N VAL A 218 7.23 -2.34 -10.91
CA VAL A 218 6.01 -3.08 -10.57
C VAL A 218 5.02 -3.12 -11.74
N TRP A 219 4.94 -2.05 -12.52
CA TRP A 219 4.19 -2.02 -13.78
C TRP A 219 4.72 -3.05 -14.78
N ILE A 220 6.03 -3.07 -14.99
CA ILE A 220 6.70 -4.02 -15.89
C ILE A 220 6.47 -5.45 -15.41
N ASP A 221 6.58 -5.69 -14.11
CA ASP A 221 6.30 -6.98 -13.49
C ASP A 221 4.86 -7.44 -13.78
N ARG A 222 3.88 -6.53 -13.71
CA ARG A 222 2.49 -6.82 -14.09
C ARG A 222 2.38 -7.19 -15.57
N MET A 223 3.03 -6.43 -16.43
CA MET A 223 2.93 -6.63 -17.88
C MET A 223 3.53 -7.96 -18.32
N LEU A 224 4.71 -8.30 -17.81
CA LEU A 224 5.35 -9.59 -18.07
C LEU A 224 4.48 -10.76 -17.56
N ALA A 225 3.78 -10.58 -16.43
CA ALA A 225 2.82 -11.57 -15.93
C ALA A 225 1.59 -11.73 -16.84
N ASN A 226 1.04 -10.63 -17.36
CA ASN A 226 -0.08 -10.69 -18.33
C ASN A 226 0.34 -11.39 -19.62
N GLN A 227 1.52 -11.04 -20.19
CA GLN A 227 2.05 -11.71 -21.38
C GLN A 227 2.25 -13.21 -21.15
N ARG A 228 2.67 -13.62 -19.95
CA ARG A 228 2.72 -15.03 -19.55
C ARG A 228 1.34 -15.69 -19.65
N ASN A 229 0.30 -15.07 -19.11
CA ASN A 229 -1.05 -15.64 -19.12
C ASN A 229 -1.61 -15.75 -20.55
N ASP A 230 -1.34 -14.74 -21.39
CA ASP A 230 -1.71 -14.76 -22.81
C ASP A 230 -1.01 -15.90 -23.55
N LEU A 231 0.29 -16.11 -23.30
CA LEU A 231 1.06 -17.23 -23.87
C LEU A 231 0.61 -18.60 -23.35
N GLN A 232 0.12 -18.70 -22.11
CA GLN A 232 -0.40 -19.93 -21.54
C GLN A 232 -1.80 -20.29 -22.08
N THR A 233 -2.59 -19.29 -22.48
CA THR A 233 -3.96 -19.47 -22.99
C THR A 233 -4.02 -19.60 -24.52
N ALA A 234 -2.99 -19.14 -25.23
CA ALA A 234 -2.80 -19.43 -26.65
C ALA A 234 -2.32 -20.89 -26.87
N VAL A 235 -3.10 -21.67 -27.61
CA VAL A 235 -2.92 -23.10 -27.95
C VAL A 235 -1.60 -23.39 -28.74
N PRO A 236 -1.19 -24.67 -28.90
CA PRO A 236 -0.29 -25.40 -28.02
C PRO A 236 1.17 -24.92 -28.23
N VAL A 237 1.61 -23.95 -27.44
CA VAL A 237 3.03 -23.54 -27.45
C VAL A 237 3.85 -24.72 -26.96
N ASN A 238 4.97 -25.03 -27.64
CA ASN A 238 5.94 -25.99 -27.13
C ASN A 238 6.31 -25.62 -25.69
N HIS A 239 5.77 -26.40 -24.74
CA HIS A 239 5.89 -26.11 -23.31
C HIS A 239 7.36 -26.01 -22.88
N ALA A 240 8.33 -26.57 -23.60
CA ALA A 240 9.74 -26.42 -23.27
C ALA A 240 10.24 -24.98 -23.44
N LYS A 241 9.87 -24.29 -24.54
CA LYS A 241 10.29 -22.91 -24.79
C LYS A 241 9.51 -21.93 -23.92
N LEU A 242 8.22 -22.20 -23.71
CA LEU A 242 7.42 -21.48 -22.72
C LEU A 242 8.01 -21.66 -21.31
N ASN A 243 8.30 -22.89 -20.86
CA ASN A 243 8.91 -23.15 -19.56
C ASN A 243 10.32 -22.56 -19.41
N GLN A 244 11.10 -22.45 -20.49
CA GLN A 244 12.41 -21.80 -20.46
C GLN A 244 12.28 -20.28 -20.27
N VAL A 245 11.31 -19.65 -20.93
CA VAL A 245 10.95 -18.25 -20.71
C VAL A 245 10.33 -18.06 -19.32
N LEU A 246 9.42 -18.94 -18.90
CA LEU A 246 8.74 -18.89 -17.60
C LEU A 246 9.68 -19.16 -16.41
N ALA A 247 10.69 -20.01 -16.57
CA ALA A 247 11.72 -20.24 -15.55
C ALA A 247 12.68 -19.03 -15.41
N GLN A 248 12.75 -18.19 -16.45
CA GLN A 248 13.49 -16.93 -16.44
C GLN A 248 12.62 -15.74 -16.01
N LEU A 249 11.30 -15.83 -16.18
CA LEU A 249 10.35 -14.83 -15.74
C LEU A 249 10.07 -15.01 -14.24
N PRO A 250 10.57 -14.14 -13.35
CA PRO A 250 10.64 -14.44 -11.91
C PRO A 250 9.32 -14.17 -11.18
N PHE A 251 8.18 -14.52 -11.79
CA PHE A 251 6.85 -14.12 -11.33
C PHE A 251 6.03 -15.30 -10.82
N GLY A 252 5.70 -15.26 -9.53
CA GLY A 252 4.57 -16.00 -8.98
C GLY A 252 3.26 -15.25 -9.17
N ASP A 253 2.16 -16.00 -9.04
CA ASP A 253 0.79 -15.49 -9.00
C ASP A 253 0.61 -14.47 -7.85
N GLY A 254 -0.26 -13.48 -8.01
CA GLY A 254 -0.61 -12.52 -6.95
C GLY A 254 -0.86 -11.08 -7.42
N GLN A 255 -1.54 -10.29 -6.59
CA GLN A 255 -1.87 -8.89 -6.88
C GLN A 255 -0.61 -8.01 -6.93
N VAL A 256 -0.59 -7.08 -7.89
CA VAL A 256 0.56 -6.21 -8.20
C VAL A 256 0.85 -5.23 -7.07
N LYS A 257 -0.18 -4.78 -6.35
CA LYS A 257 -0.06 -3.96 -5.14
C LYS A 257 0.78 -4.63 -4.04
N ASN A 258 0.85 -5.96 -4.01
CA ASN A 258 1.66 -6.68 -3.01
C ASN A 258 3.15 -6.69 -3.38
N LYS A 259 3.51 -6.23 -4.59
CA LYS A 259 4.87 -6.21 -5.16
C LYS A 259 5.61 -4.89 -4.97
N ILE A 260 4.98 -3.91 -4.33
CA ILE A 260 5.59 -2.63 -4.02
C ILE A 260 5.80 -2.47 -2.52
N ALA A 261 6.94 -1.90 -2.11
CA ALA A 261 7.26 -1.70 -0.71
C ALA A 261 6.48 -0.53 -0.08
N ALA A 262 6.26 0.53 -0.86
CA ALA A 262 5.55 1.74 -0.47
C ALA A 262 4.68 2.22 -1.64
N LEU A 263 3.37 2.30 -1.43
CA LEU A 263 2.41 2.67 -2.44
C LEU A 263 1.68 3.97 -2.02
N PRO A 264 1.86 5.09 -2.73
CA PRO A 264 1.16 6.33 -2.42
C PRO A 264 -0.33 6.17 -2.64
N ARG A 265 -1.14 6.65 -1.68
CA ARG A 265 -2.60 6.77 -1.82
C ARG A 265 -3.00 8.06 -2.55
N ALA A 266 -2.11 8.62 -3.35
CA ALA A 266 -2.29 9.79 -4.19
C ALA A 266 -1.77 9.50 -5.61
N THR A 267 -2.33 10.17 -6.62
CA THR A 267 -1.81 10.08 -7.99
C THR A 267 -0.37 10.59 -8.07
N LEU A 268 0.41 10.14 -9.06
CA LEU A 268 1.76 10.68 -9.27
C LEU A 268 1.74 12.19 -9.57
N ALA A 269 0.69 12.67 -10.24
CA ALA A 269 0.48 14.10 -10.48
C ALA A 269 0.28 14.89 -9.17
N GLN A 270 -0.50 14.35 -8.22
CA GLN A 270 -0.65 14.95 -6.89
C GLN A 270 0.65 14.92 -6.09
N MET A 271 1.42 13.84 -6.17
CA MET A 271 2.74 13.76 -5.55
C MET A 271 3.69 14.81 -6.11
N TRP A 272 3.73 14.99 -7.44
CA TRP A 272 4.48 16.08 -8.06
C TRP A 272 4.01 17.43 -7.54
N GLY A 273 2.69 17.63 -7.41
CA GLY A 273 2.09 18.89 -6.96
C GLY A 273 2.50 19.33 -5.55
N VAL A 274 2.86 18.40 -4.67
CA VAL A 274 3.30 18.71 -3.29
C VAL A 274 4.80 18.98 -3.17
N LEU A 275 5.59 18.70 -4.20
CA LEU A 275 7.02 19.01 -4.21
C LEU A 275 7.27 20.52 -4.13
N SER A 276 8.42 20.91 -3.58
CA SER A 276 8.84 22.32 -3.58
C SER A 276 8.89 22.88 -5.02
N ALA A 277 8.71 24.20 -5.15
CA ALA A 277 8.74 24.85 -6.46
C ALA A 277 10.03 24.57 -7.25
N GLY A 278 11.18 24.54 -6.57
CA GLY A 278 12.46 24.20 -7.18
C GLY A 278 12.50 22.76 -7.70
N SER A 279 12.02 21.78 -6.93
CA SER A 279 11.95 20.39 -7.37
C SER A 279 11.03 20.21 -8.57
N ARG A 280 9.85 20.87 -8.57
CA ARG A 280 8.92 20.85 -9.71
C ARG A 280 9.53 21.44 -10.96
N GLN A 281 10.23 22.57 -10.84
CA GLN A 281 10.92 23.22 -11.95
C GLN A 281 12.02 22.31 -12.54
N VAL A 282 12.84 21.69 -11.69
CA VAL A 282 13.89 20.76 -12.13
C VAL A 282 13.28 19.57 -12.87
N LEU A 283 12.26 18.91 -12.34
CA LEU A 283 11.64 17.75 -12.98
C LEU A 283 10.96 18.11 -14.31
N SER A 284 10.11 19.13 -14.31
CA SER A 284 9.35 19.52 -15.50
C SER A 284 10.25 20.05 -16.63
N GLY A 285 11.39 20.67 -16.30
CA GLY A 285 12.39 21.09 -17.29
C GLY A 285 13.31 19.98 -17.79
N ASN A 286 13.26 18.78 -17.19
CA ASN A 286 14.15 17.66 -17.52
C ASN A 286 13.39 16.33 -17.66
N VAL A 287 12.16 16.35 -18.16
CA VAL A 287 11.33 15.14 -18.35
C VAL A 287 12.06 14.10 -19.21
N ASP A 288 12.51 14.46 -20.42
CA ASP A 288 13.14 13.49 -21.33
C ASP A 288 14.48 12.94 -20.79
N PRO A 289 15.42 13.77 -20.27
CA PRO A 289 16.63 13.25 -19.63
C PRO A 289 16.35 12.26 -18.49
N VAL A 290 15.33 12.53 -17.66
CA VAL A 290 14.97 11.63 -16.55
C VAL A 290 14.32 10.35 -17.07
N LEU A 291 13.39 10.44 -18.02
CA LEU A 291 12.77 9.27 -18.65
C LEU A 291 13.81 8.37 -19.31
N ASN A 292 14.75 8.94 -20.07
CA ASN A 292 15.82 8.19 -20.72
C ASN A 292 16.75 7.51 -19.70
N ALA A 293 17.04 8.18 -18.58
CA ALA A 293 17.87 7.60 -17.52
C ALA A 293 17.14 6.46 -16.78
N LEU A 294 15.82 6.60 -16.54
CA LEU A 294 14.99 5.53 -15.98
C LEU A 294 14.89 4.35 -16.95
N ALA A 295 14.58 4.62 -18.22
CA ALA A 295 14.51 3.65 -19.31
C ALA A 295 15.79 2.84 -19.38
N ALA A 296 16.95 3.48 -19.55
CA ALA A 296 18.23 2.80 -19.63
C ALA A 296 18.50 1.87 -18.43
N LYS A 297 18.07 2.23 -17.21
CA LYS A 297 18.24 1.36 -16.03
C LYS A 297 17.30 0.16 -16.06
N VAL A 298 16.07 0.38 -16.47
CA VAL A 298 15.05 -0.67 -16.58
C VAL A 298 15.37 -1.66 -17.70
N GLU A 299 15.73 -1.15 -18.88
CA GLU A 299 16.08 -1.94 -20.07
C GLU A 299 17.31 -2.80 -19.79
N ASN A 300 18.35 -2.23 -19.18
CA ASN A 300 19.54 -2.99 -18.78
C ASN A 300 19.22 -4.09 -17.73
N ALA A 301 18.24 -3.86 -16.86
CA ALA A 301 17.85 -4.84 -15.84
C ALA A 301 17.05 -6.03 -16.39
N HIS A 302 16.32 -5.83 -17.50
CA HIS A 302 15.32 -6.80 -17.98
C HIS A 302 15.43 -7.18 -19.45
N GLY A 303 16.30 -6.55 -20.23
CA GLY A 303 16.40 -6.76 -21.68
C GLY A 303 15.11 -6.41 -22.42
N ILE A 304 14.33 -5.46 -21.89
CA ILE A 304 13.09 -4.94 -22.50
C ILE A 304 13.32 -3.57 -23.11
N ASP A 305 12.38 -3.08 -23.92
CA ASP A 305 12.42 -1.76 -24.56
C ASP A 305 11.42 -0.80 -23.86
N PHE A 306 11.88 0.08 -22.98
CA PHE A 306 11.02 0.86 -22.09
C PHE A 306 9.90 1.67 -22.77
N PRO A 307 10.12 2.32 -23.93
CA PRO A 307 9.08 3.06 -24.65
C PRO A 307 8.03 2.21 -25.39
N ASP A 308 8.27 0.92 -25.67
CA ASP A 308 7.45 0.19 -26.66
C ASP A 308 6.30 -0.65 -26.06
N ASN A 309 5.06 -0.27 -26.41
CA ASN A 309 3.81 -1.04 -26.22
C ASN A 309 3.42 -1.43 -24.78
N TYR A 310 4.06 -0.87 -23.75
CA TYR A 310 3.72 -1.17 -22.36
C TYR A 310 2.46 -0.46 -21.88
N GLN A 311 1.29 -0.95 -22.30
CA GLN A 311 -0.02 -0.41 -21.93
C GLN A 311 -0.75 -1.31 -20.92
N LEU A 312 -1.36 -0.68 -19.91
CA LEU A 312 -2.36 -1.32 -19.06
C LEU A 312 -3.72 -0.73 -19.40
N THR A 313 -4.68 -1.60 -19.63
CA THR A 313 -6.09 -1.22 -19.80
C THR A 313 -6.85 -1.59 -18.54
N SER A 314 -7.63 -0.64 -18.03
CA SER A 314 -8.62 -0.90 -17.00
C SER A 314 -10.01 -0.47 -17.48
N PRO A 315 -11.08 -1.17 -17.10
CA PRO A 315 -12.45 -0.79 -17.43
C PRO A 315 -12.81 0.67 -17.07
N THR A 316 -12.21 1.23 -16.01
CA THR A 316 -12.59 2.54 -15.47
C THR A 316 -11.68 3.70 -15.85
N ALA A 317 -10.39 3.48 -16.16
CA ALA A 317 -9.45 4.54 -16.55
C ALA A 317 -9.02 4.48 -18.02
N GLY A 318 -9.56 3.54 -18.80
CA GLY A 318 -9.12 3.31 -20.16
C GLY A 318 -7.70 2.74 -20.21
N THR A 319 -7.01 3.02 -21.31
CA THR A 319 -5.66 2.49 -21.58
C THR A 319 -4.62 3.56 -21.27
N THR A 320 -3.62 3.20 -20.45
CA THR A 320 -2.51 4.08 -20.09
C THR A 320 -1.19 3.37 -20.37
N SER A 321 -0.21 4.08 -20.94
CA SER A 321 1.16 3.54 -21.11
C SER A 321 2.03 3.81 -19.88
N LEU A 322 3.06 2.99 -19.68
CA LEU A 322 4.06 3.22 -18.64
C LEU A 322 4.70 4.61 -18.76
N VAL A 323 5.05 5.04 -19.97
CA VAL A 323 5.65 6.37 -20.22
C VAL A 323 4.69 7.48 -19.81
N THR A 324 3.41 7.41 -20.20
CA THR A 324 2.40 8.40 -19.79
C THR A 324 2.25 8.43 -18.27
N TYR A 325 2.26 7.26 -17.63
CA TYR A 325 2.17 7.13 -16.19
C TYR A 325 3.37 7.76 -15.47
N ILE A 326 4.60 7.42 -15.82
CA ILE A 326 5.80 8.00 -15.19
C ILE A 326 5.90 9.51 -15.48
N THR A 327 5.56 9.94 -16.69
CA THR A 327 5.55 11.36 -17.08
C THR A 327 4.63 12.18 -16.17
N SER A 328 3.48 11.62 -15.75
CA SER A 328 2.57 12.31 -14.82
C SER A 328 3.24 12.67 -13.48
N GLY A 329 4.19 11.84 -13.02
CA GLY A 329 5.00 12.12 -11.84
C GLY A 329 6.14 13.11 -12.09
N LEU A 330 6.55 13.33 -13.33
CA LEU A 330 7.65 14.25 -13.66
C LEU A 330 7.17 15.68 -13.93
N ASN A 331 5.95 15.85 -14.44
CA ASN A 331 5.43 17.15 -14.82
C ASN A 331 4.05 17.49 -14.23
N GLY A 332 3.46 16.60 -13.43
CA GLY A 332 2.17 16.84 -12.80
C GLY A 332 0.96 16.76 -13.74
N GLN A 333 1.15 16.38 -15.01
CA GLN A 333 0.06 16.27 -15.97
C GLN A 333 -0.62 14.90 -15.86
N ASN A 334 -1.90 14.82 -16.25
CA ASN A 334 -2.68 13.57 -16.30
C ASN A 334 -2.77 12.86 -14.94
N GLY A 335 -3.81 13.17 -14.16
CA GLY A 335 -4.11 12.49 -12.89
C GLY A 335 -4.55 11.04 -13.12
N ILE A 336 -3.59 10.13 -13.22
CA ILE A 336 -3.87 8.71 -13.42
C ILE A 336 -4.07 8.04 -12.05
N SER A 337 -5.23 7.41 -11.89
CA SER A 337 -5.60 6.76 -10.63
C SER A 337 -4.71 5.55 -10.33
N GLN A 338 -4.10 5.57 -9.15
CA GLN A 338 -3.30 4.43 -8.65
C GLN A 338 -4.15 3.20 -8.42
N GLU A 339 -5.34 3.42 -7.85
CA GLU A 339 -6.32 2.38 -7.58
C GLU A 339 -6.70 1.63 -8.85
N VAL A 340 -6.85 2.35 -9.95
CA VAL A 340 -7.21 1.74 -11.22
C VAL A 340 -6.05 0.94 -11.82
N LEU A 341 -4.82 1.43 -11.66
CA LEU A 341 -3.61 0.82 -12.24
C LEU A 341 -3.06 -0.34 -11.44
N PHE A 342 -3.22 -0.37 -10.13
CA PHE A 342 -2.65 -1.40 -9.27
C PHE A 342 -3.70 -2.26 -8.58
N GLY A 343 -4.95 -1.79 -8.52
CA GLY A 343 -6.08 -2.47 -7.91
C GLY A 343 -6.01 -2.51 -6.38
N GLY A 344 -7.17 -2.66 -5.74
CA GLY A 344 -7.27 -3.07 -4.34
C GLY A 344 -6.70 -2.10 -3.32
N MET A 345 -6.75 -0.79 -3.60
CA MET A 345 -6.48 0.27 -2.62
C MET A 345 -7.40 1.47 -2.89
N ASN A 346 -7.95 2.09 -1.86
CA ASN A 346 -8.71 3.34 -2.05
C ASN A 346 -7.75 4.53 -2.14
N GLN A 347 -7.85 5.35 -3.19
CA GLN A 347 -7.08 6.59 -3.30
C GLN A 347 -7.64 7.66 -2.34
N THR A 348 -6.80 8.24 -1.49
CA THR A 348 -7.21 9.25 -0.48
C THR A 348 -6.73 10.67 -0.80
N GLY A 349 -5.78 10.81 -1.73
CA GLY A 349 -5.19 12.11 -2.08
C GLY A 349 -4.14 12.58 -1.06
N VAL A 350 -3.92 13.90 -1.04
CA VAL A 350 -2.93 14.57 -0.18
C VAL A 350 -3.59 15.04 1.11
N ASP A 351 -2.96 14.75 2.25
CA ASP A 351 -3.34 15.30 3.55
C ASP A 351 -2.74 16.71 3.71
N ASN A 352 -3.62 17.71 3.73
CA ASN A 352 -3.26 19.12 3.92
C ASN A 352 -3.54 19.60 5.36
N SER A 353 -3.68 18.70 6.33
CA SER A 353 -3.99 19.08 7.71
C SER A 353 -2.87 19.89 8.38
N ILE A 354 -1.64 19.82 7.87
CA ILE A 354 -0.49 20.58 8.38
C ILE A 354 -0.17 21.69 7.38
N VAL A 355 -0.39 22.94 7.80
CA VAL A 355 -0.12 24.13 6.98
C VAL A 355 1.35 24.15 6.58
N GLY A 356 1.62 24.30 5.28
CA GLY A 356 2.98 24.38 4.73
C GLY A 356 3.69 23.03 4.53
N HIS A 357 3.12 21.93 5.04
CA HIS A 357 3.72 20.60 4.94
C HIS A 357 2.68 19.58 4.46
N PRO A 358 2.28 19.63 3.17
CA PRO A 358 1.38 18.63 2.59
C PRO A 358 2.01 17.23 2.72
N MET A 359 1.21 16.27 3.18
CA MET A 359 1.63 14.90 3.43
C MET A 359 0.97 13.97 2.43
N VAL A 360 1.74 13.07 1.82
CA VAL A 360 1.19 11.99 0.99
C VAL A 360 1.08 10.73 1.88
N PRO A 361 -0.11 10.13 2.03
CA PRO A 361 -0.25 8.84 2.70
C PRO A 361 0.36 7.73 1.83
N PHE A 362 1.22 6.92 2.43
CA PHE A 362 1.80 5.73 1.81
C PHE A 362 1.30 4.49 2.50
N GLU A 363 0.81 3.54 1.72
CA GLU A 363 0.53 2.19 2.17
C GLU A 363 1.80 1.32 2.09
N PHE A 364 2.16 0.67 3.18
CA PHE A 364 3.29 -0.24 3.28
C PHE A 364 2.80 -1.68 3.32
N ARG A 365 3.11 -2.42 2.26
CA ARG A 365 2.72 -3.83 2.08
C ARG A 365 3.83 -4.81 2.48
N ALA A 366 5.04 -4.30 2.74
CA ALA A 366 6.23 -5.12 3.00
C ALA A 366 6.97 -4.76 4.31
N LEU A 367 6.41 -3.86 5.12
CA LEU A 367 7.03 -3.36 6.35
C LEU A 367 6.69 -4.29 7.54
N TYR A 368 7.72 -4.83 8.20
CA TYR A 368 7.59 -5.87 9.25
C TYR A 368 6.83 -7.11 8.80
N ASN A 369 6.61 -8.06 9.72
CA ASN A 369 5.85 -9.27 9.44
C ASN A 369 4.40 -8.92 9.07
N ALA A 370 3.80 -9.70 8.17
CA ALA A 370 2.38 -9.62 7.79
C ALA A 370 1.60 -10.86 8.21
N HIS A 371 2.16 -11.70 9.07
CA HIS A 371 1.35 -12.55 9.93
C HIS A 371 1.86 -12.26 11.33
N VAL A 372 1.10 -11.46 12.07
CA VAL A 372 1.51 -10.95 13.37
C VAL A 372 0.47 -11.29 14.41
N THR A 373 0.91 -11.49 15.66
CA THR A 373 -0.02 -11.54 16.78
C THR A 373 -0.55 -10.13 17.08
N TRP A 374 -1.62 -10.03 17.89
CA TRP A 374 -2.07 -8.72 18.39
C TRP A 374 -0.98 -7.96 19.18
N GLY A 375 -0.12 -8.67 19.91
CA GLY A 375 1.01 -8.09 20.64
C GLY A 375 2.07 -7.52 19.70
N ASP A 376 2.41 -8.27 18.65
CA ASP A 376 3.31 -7.81 17.59
C ASP A 376 2.74 -6.61 16.85
N LEU A 377 1.46 -6.64 16.46
CA LEU A 377 0.77 -5.52 15.84
C LEU A 377 0.90 -4.26 16.72
N ARG A 378 0.60 -4.37 18.02
CA ARG A 378 0.72 -3.24 18.96
C ARG A 378 2.15 -2.70 19.02
N ALA A 379 3.15 -3.56 19.06
CA ALA A 379 4.55 -3.15 19.09
C ALA A 379 4.96 -2.44 17.79
N ASP A 380 4.55 -2.98 16.64
CA ASP A 380 4.89 -2.44 15.33
C ASP A 380 4.23 -1.08 15.09
N VAL A 381 2.94 -0.91 15.39
CA VAL A 381 2.27 0.39 15.21
C VAL A 381 2.85 1.49 16.11
N ILE A 382 3.27 1.17 17.33
CA ILE A 382 3.98 2.11 18.21
C ILE A 382 5.34 2.47 17.63
N ARG A 383 6.07 1.48 17.10
CA ARG A 383 7.36 1.70 16.45
C ARG A 383 7.21 2.61 15.22
N ILE A 384 6.19 2.37 14.39
CA ILE A 384 5.87 3.18 13.21
C ILE A 384 5.49 4.60 13.61
N ALA A 385 4.64 4.77 14.62
CA ALA A 385 4.24 6.08 15.13
C ALA A 385 5.47 6.91 15.57
N ARG A 386 6.40 6.29 16.31
CA ARG A 386 7.65 6.95 16.73
C ARG A 386 8.54 7.28 15.54
N TRP A 387 8.82 6.29 14.69
CA TRP A 387 9.68 6.46 13.52
C TRP A 387 9.20 7.58 12.59
N SER A 388 7.92 7.59 12.24
CA SER A 388 7.34 8.60 11.36
C SER A 388 7.29 9.99 12.00
N ARG A 389 7.07 10.06 13.31
CA ARG A 389 7.12 11.31 14.08
C ARG A 389 8.53 11.89 14.15
N ASP A 390 9.54 11.05 14.36
CA ASP A 390 10.95 11.48 14.38
C ASP A 390 11.37 12.05 13.03
N LEU A 391 10.97 11.40 11.93
CA LEU A 391 11.16 11.94 10.60
C LEU A 391 10.45 13.29 10.43
N THR A 392 9.31 13.52 11.07
CA THR A 392 8.52 14.75 10.92
C THR A 392 9.00 15.90 11.75
N ARG A 393 9.42 15.64 12.99
CA ARG A 393 10.06 16.66 13.84
C ARG A 393 11.33 17.23 13.22
N SER A 394 12.00 16.52 12.32
CA SER A 394 13.13 17.09 11.58
C SER A 394 12.77 18.24 10.63
N LEU A 395 11.47 18.47 10.38
CA LEU A 395 10.98 19.52 9.49
C LEU A 395 10.48 20.79 10.20
N VAL A 396 10.18 20.70 11.51
CA VAL A 396 9.54 21.75 12.33
C VAL A 396 10.52 22.19 13.40
#